data_AF-A0A7W0UWM6-F1
#
_entry.id   AF-A0A7W0UWM6-F1
#
_cell.length_a   1.000
_cell.length_b   1.000
_cell.length_c   1.000
_cell.angle_alpha   90.00
_cell.angle_beta   90.00
_cell.angle_gamma   90.00
#
_symmetry.space_group_name_H-M   'P 1'
#
loop_
_entity.id
_entity.type
_entity.pdbx_description
1 polymer ?
#
loop_
_entity_poly.entity_id
_entity_poly.type
_entity_poly.pdbx_seq_one_letter_code
_entity_poly.pdbx_strand_id
1 'polypeptide(L)'
;MKKLFVAWQDATSRRWFTIGRLTSDGEKYSFVYTQEVNEAQRESAFQPLLAFPDLYVEYESDELFPLFTNRVLPRSRRDYAEFV
;
A
#
# COMPACT_ATOMS: atom_id res chain seq x y z
N MET A 1 6.56 11.98 10.05
CA MET A 1 6.29 10.65 9.44
C MET A 1 4.82 10.53 9.04
N LYS A 2 4.55 10.24 7.77
CA LYS A 2 3.20 9.95 7.27
C LYS A 2 3.09 8.46 6.93
N LYS A 3 1.91 7.87 7.13
CA LYS A 3 1.63 6.46 6.83
C LYS A 3 0.33 6.37 6.05
N LEU A 4 0.37 5.58 4.98
CA LEU A 4 -0.76 5.25 4.12
C LEU A 4 -0.88 3.73 4.04
N PHE A 5 -2.09 3.22 4.11
CA PHE A 5 -2.37 1.81 3.91
C PHE A 5 -2.86 1.58 2.50
N VAL A 6 -2.34 0.52 1.87
CA VAL A 6 -2.71 0.10 0.53
C VAL A 6 -3.74 -1.01 0.68
N ALA A 7 -4.98 -0.69 0.31
CA ALA A 7 -6.06 -1.65 0.29
C ALA A 7 -6.22 -2.24 -1.11
N TRP A 8 -6.41 -3.56 -1.18
CA TRP A 8 -6.75 -4.29 -2.38
C TRP A 8 -8.12 -4.93 -2.19
N GLN A 9 -8.99 -4.74 -3.18
CA GLN A 9 -10.30 -5.37 -3.18
C GLN A 9 -10.26 -6.60 -4.05
N ASP A 10 -10.65 -7.74 -3.49
CA ASP A 10 -10.82 -8.96 -4.26
C ASP A 10 -11.95 -8.80 -5.29
N ALA A 11 -11.71 -9.28 -6.50
CA ALA A 11 -12.66 -9.17 -7.60
C ALA A 11 -13.89 -10.06 -7.39
N THR A 12 -13.72 -11.19 -6.69
CA THR A 12 -14.75 -12.23 -6.54
C THR A 12 -15.62 -11.99 -5.31
N SER A 13 -15.01 -11.98 -4.13
CA SER A 13 -15.66 -11.79 -2.83
C SER A 13 -15.98 -10.34 -2.51
N ARG A 14 -15.40 -9.38 -3.25
CA ARG A 14 -15.48 -7.94 -2.98
C ARG A 14 -14.92 -7.54 -1.60
N ARG A 15 -14.25 -8.46 -0.91
CA ARG A 15 -13.59 -8.23 0.38
C ARG A 15 -12.39 -7.31 0.17
N TRP A 16 -12.20 -6.40 1.12
CA TRP A 16 -11.02 -5.54 1.18
C TRP A 16 -9.96 -6.20 2.06
N PHE A 17 -8.73 -6.22 1.56
CA PHE A 17 -7.55 -6.65 2.28
C PHE A 17 -6.56 -5.50 2.35
N THR A 18 -5.97 -5.26 3.52
CA THR A 18 -4.87 -4.32 3.61
C THR A 18 -3.61 -5.04 3.17
N ILE A 19 -3.12 -4.80 1.96
CA ILE A 19 -1.98 -5.54 1.40
C ILE A 19 -0.64 -4.91 1.73
N GLY A 20 -0.58 -3.63 2.04
CA GLY A 20 0.70 -2.97 2.25
C GLY A 20 0.60 -1.66 2.99
N ARG A 21 1.76 -1.16 3.38
CA ARG A 21 1.93 0.11 4.07
C ARG A 21 3.01 0.91 3.35
N LEU A 22 2.62 2.09 2.91
CA LEU A 22 3.53 3.11 2.39
C LEU A 22 3.81 4.12 3.52
N THR A 23 5.07 4.31 3.87
CA THR A 23 5.50 5.31 4.85
C THR A 23 6.40 6.35 4.20
N SER A 24 6.43 7.54 4.79
CA SER A 24 7.37 8.59 4.41
C SER A 24 7.85 9.32 5.66
N ASP A 25 9.15 9.36 5.84
CA ASP A 25 9.82 10.13 6.91
C ASP A 25 9.94 11.62 6.54
N GLY A 26 9.91 11.96 5.25
CA GLY A 26 10.05 13.33 4.74
C GLY A 26 11.18 13.44 3.71
N GLU A 27 12.14 12.52 3.76
CA GLU A 27 13.26 12.40 2.82
C GLU A 27 13.07 11.18 1.92
N LYS A 28 12.57 10.07 2.48
CA LYS A 28 12.34 8.82 1.73
C LYS A 28 10.90 8.33 1.82
N TYR A 29 10.59 7.40 0.93
CA TYR A 29 9.37 6.60 0.90
C TYR A 29 9.75 5.13 1.09
N SER A 30 9.08 4.44 2.01
CA SER A 30 9.21 2.99 2.18
C SER A 30 7.87 2.29 1.97
N PHE A 31 7.88 1.18 1.23
CA PHE A 31 6.73 0.33 1.03
C PHE A 31 7.03 -1.08 1.50
N VAL A 32 6.15 -1.61 2.34
CA VAL A 32 6.20 -2.99 2.85
C VAL A 32 4.84 -3.65 2.69
N TYR A 33 4.83 -4.94 2.39
CA TYR A 33 3.61 -5.74 2.48
C TYR A 33 3.25 -6.04 3.93
N THR A 34 1.96 -6.17 4.21
CA THR A 34 1.45 -6.57 5.54
C THR A 34 1.35 -8.09 5.64
N GLN A 35 1.08 -8.60 6.83
CA GLN A 35 0.82 -10.05 7.00
C GLN A 35 -0.51 -10.50 6.36
N GLU A 36 -1.48 -9.59 6.21
CA GLU A 36 -2.78 -9.84 5.57
C GLU A 36 -2.66 -10.31 4.11
N VAL A 37 -1.51 -10.05 3.44
CA VAL A 37 -1.27 -10.59 2.10
C VAL A 37 -1.30 -12.11 2.07
N ASN A 38 -0.87 -12.78 3.14
CA ASN A 38 -0.89 -14.25 3.20
C ASN A 38 -2.33 -14.78 3.24
N GLU A 39 -3.25 -14.03 3.88
CA GLU A 39 -4.67 -14.35 3.85
C GLU A 39 -5.26 -14.07 2.47
N ALA A 40 -4.95 -12.91 1.88
CA ALA A 40 -5.39 -12.57 0.53
C ALA A 40 -4.89 -13.56 -0.53
N GLN A 41 -3.68 -14.12 -0.37
CA GLN A 41 -3.14 -15.16 -1.24
C GLN A 41 -3.93 -16.48 -1.10
N ARG A 42 -4.24 -16.88 0.14
CA ARG A 42 -4.97 -18.13 0.41
C ARG A 42 -6.43 -18.07 0.02
N GLU A 43 -7.11 -16.96 0.31
CA GLU A 43 -8.55 -16.83 0.12
C GLU A 43 -8.95 -16.25 -1.25
N SER A 44 -8.08 -15.44 -1.85
CA SER A 44 -8.43 -14.64 -3.03
C SER A 44 -7.37 -14.68 -4.12
N ALA A 45 -6.43 -15.61 -4.05
CA ALA A 45 -5.36 -15.81 -5.03
C ALA A 45 -4.57 -14.52 -5.36
N PHE A 46 -4.43 -13.63 -4.37
CA PHE A 46 -3.68 -12.38 -4.52
C PHE A 46 -2.29 -12.65 -5.10
N GLN A 47 -1.83 -11.75 -5.98
CA GLN A 47 -0.49 -11.77 -6.53
C GLN A 47 0.23 -10.47 -6.14
N PRO A 48 1.54 -10.53 -5.83
CA PRO A 48 2.33 -9.33 -5.60
C PRO A 48 2.15 -8.33 -6.76
N LEU A 49 2.19 -7.05 -6.41
CA LEU A 49 2.15 -5.97 -7.39
C LEU A 49 3.35 -6.10 -8.32
N LEU A 50 3.17 -5.90 -9.64
CA LEU A 50 4.25 -6.05 -10.62
C LEU A 50 5.47 -5.17 -10.32
N ALA A 51 5.26 -3.98 -9.75
CA ALA A 51 6.33 -3.07 -9.33
C ALA A 51 7.05 -3.52 -8.04
N PHE A 52 6.43 -4.42 -7.27
CA PHE A 52 6.87 -4.88 -5.95
C PHE A 52 6.71 -6.41 -5.84
N PRO A 53 7.51 -7.20 -6.58
CA PRO A 53 7.27 -8.64 -6.75
C PRO A 53 7.55 -9.50 -5.51
N ASP A 54 8.32 -8.99 -4.55
CA ASP A 54 8.72 -9.72 -3.34
C ASP A 54 7.93 -9.19 -2.12
N LEU A 55 7.29 -10.11 -1.40
CA LEU A 55 6.44 -9.80 -0.26
C LEU A 55 7.22 -9.55 1.04
N TYR A 56 8.48 -9.99 1.10
CA TYR A 56 9.27 -9.99 2.34
C TYR A 56 10.39 -8.97 2.35
N VAL A 57 10.44 -8.09 1.35
CA VAL A 57 11.42 -7.00 1.27
C VAL A 57 10.76 -5.65 1.57
N GLU A 58 11.56 -4.73 2.10
CA GLU A 58 11.20 -3.32 2.17
C GLU A 58 11.70 -2.62 0.90
N TYR A 59 10.79 -1.96 0.20
CA TYR A 59 11.10 -1.15 -0.96
C TYR A 59 11.30 0.29 -0.52
N GLU A 60 12.48 0.85 -0.78
CA GLU A 60 12.79 2.24 -0.45
C GLU A 60 13.03 3.06 -1.72
N SER A 61 12.66 4.33 -1.69
CA SER A 61 12.95 5.29 -2.75
C SER A 61 12.99 6.71 -2.20
N ASP A 62 13.84 7.56 -2.77
CA ASP A 62 13.88 9.00 -2.48
C ASP A 62 12.66 9.73 -3.11
N GLU A 63 11.97 9.09 -4.05
CA GLU A 63 10.76 9.63 -4.71
C GLU A 63 9.53 8.75 -4.45
N LEU A 64 8.34 9.34 -4.57
CA LEU A 64 7.10 8.57 -4.44
C LEU A 64 6.98 7.58 -5.60
N PHE A 65 6.78 6.29 -5.30
CA PHE A 65 6.65 5.28 -6.34
C PHE A 65 5.51 5.62 -7.33
N PRO A 66 5.75 5.52 -8.65
CA PRO A 66 4.76 5.85 -9.69
C PRO A 66 3.41 5.17 -9.51
N LEU A 67 3.40 3.95 -8.95
CA LEU A 67 2.19 3.19 -8.65
C LEU A 67 1.23 3.95 -7.70
N PHE A 68 1.79 4.75 -6.81
CA PHE A 68 1.05 5.52 -5.81
C PHE A 68 0.78 6.96 -6.26
N THR A 69 1.48 7.50 -7.25
CA THR A 69 1.34 8.90 -7.70
C THR A 69 -0.09 9.27 -8.10
N ASN A 70 -0.84 8.37 -8.73
CA ASN A 70 -2.23 8.61 -9.15
C ASN A 70 -3.28 8.23 -8.09
N ARG A 71 -2.87 7.59 -6.99
CA ARG A 71 -3.77 7.06 -5.94
C ARG A 71 -3.61 7.79 -4.61
N VAL A 72 -2.47 8.43 -4.39
CA VAL A 72 -2.27 9.35 -3.28
C VAL A 72 -2.97 10.64 -3.65
N LEU A 73 -4.12 10.88 -3.02
CA LEU A 73 -4.82 12.16 -3.14
C LEU A 73 -3.80 13.29 -2.93
N PRO A 74 -3.72 14.29 -3.83
CA PRO A 74 -2.76 15.36 -3.68
C PRO A 74 -2.97 16.02 -2.31
N ARG A 75 -1.87 16.22 -1.57
CA ARG A 75 -1.81 16.85 -0.23
C ARG A 75 -2.53 18.21 -0.13
N SER A 76 -2.98 18.79 -1.26
CA SER A 76 -3.74 20.03 -1.32
C SER A 76 -5.19 19.90 -0.82
N ARG A 77 -5.73 18.68 -0.64
CA ARG A 77 -7.00 18.50 0.10
C ARG A 77 -6.74 18.41 1.60
N ARG A 78 -7.20 19.44 2.31
CA ARG A 78 -7.08 19.70 3.75
C ARG A 78 -7.96 18.77 4.63
N ASP A 79 -8.35 17.61 4.13
CA ASP A 79 -9.20 16.64 4.82
C ASP A 79 -8.51 15.27 4.81
N TYR A 80 -7.44 15.16 5.59
CA TYR A 80 -6.96 13.86 6.05
C TYR A 80 -7.67 13.60 7.37
N ALA A 81 -8.88 13.05 7.30
CA ALA A 81 -9.56 12.58 8.49
C ALA A 81 -8.72 11.47 9.11
N GLU A 82 -8.13 11.79 10.27
CA GLU A 82 -7.67 10.82 11.25
C GLU A 82 -8.78 9.79 11.46
N PHE A 83 -8.57 8.57 10.95
CA PHE A 83 -9.29 7.42 11.47
C PHE A 83 -8.52 6.98 12.72
N VAL A 84 -9.01 7.45 13.88
CA VAL A 84 -8.69 6.92 15.22
C VAL A 84 -9.43 5.61 15.43
#